data_AF-A0A6A5WZX1-F1
#
_entry.id   AF-A0A6A5WZX1-F1
#
_cell.length_a   1.000
_cell.length_b   1.000
_cell.length_c   1.000
_cell.angle_alpha   90.00
_cell.angle_beta   90.00
_cell.angle_gamma   90.00
#
_symmetry.space_group_name_H-M   'P 1'
#
loop_
_entity.id
_entity.type
_entity.pdbx_description
1 polymer ?
#
loop_
_entity_poly.entity_id
_entity_poly.type
_entity_poly.pdbx_seq_one_letter_code
_entity_poly.pdbx_strand_id
1 'polypeptide(L)'
;MTRLAELSDEGKVGLLVIAVCYAVAGISVALRFYCNSLLKSGFHADDWFILATVVTFWAAGGVSVWGLLQGNGLPEYSELAKHPGLFNQTNSYLEAIFWALTTVWLSEYFLKVSICLFYRRLLSSTVYRTSSLILIGFSTLWILGTELTNLVTCIPIRVRWHLEIPHTCNVNLNTLFLVSGIIETVIDAAVLVLPIRIVWNTSMSRKTQLTVCGIFLLRGLAVITDIVRMIFIYKPHCGTGVH
;
A
#
# COMPACT_ATOMS: atom_id res chain seq x y z
N MET A 1 2.77 27.31 2.09
CA MET A 1 3.21 27.56 0.70
C MET A 1 4.72 27.83 0.61
N THR A 2 5.33 28.56 1.55
CA THR A 2 6.79 28.84 1.55
C THR A 2 7.69 27.59 1.59
N ARG A 3 7.34 26.55 2.35
CA ARG A 3 8.15 25.30 2.43
C ARG A 3 8.07 24.38 1.20
N LEU A 4 7.08 24.56 0.32
CA LEU A 4 6.98 23.75 -0.90
C LEU A 4 7.95 24.22 -1.99
N ALA A 5 8.40 25.48 -1.92
CA ALA A 5 9.38 26.04 -2.84
C ALA A 5 10.81 25.53 -2.57
N GLU A 6 11.07 25.04 -1.36
CA GLU A 6 12.37 24.55 -0.90
C GLU A 6 12.60 23.04 -1.16
N LEU A 7 11.61 22.33 -1.72
CA LEU A 7 11.78 20.91 -2.06
C LEU A 7 12.82 20.71 -3.18
N SER A 8 13.58 19.61 -3.08
CA SER A 8 14.42 19.13 -4.16
C SER A 8 13.57 18.81 -5.40
N ASP A 9 14.19 18.83 -6.58
CA ASP A 9 13.47 18.54 -7.83
C ASP A 9 12.91 17.11 -7.85
N GLU A 10 13.61 16.15 -7.23
CA GLU A 10 13.12 14.79 -7.02
C GLU A 10 11.85 14.75 -6.16
N GLY A 11 11.82 15.53 -5.07
CA GLY A 11 10.66 15.62 -4.19
C GLY A 11 9.45 16.29 -4.88
N LYS A 12 9.69 17.29 -5.74
CA LYS A 12 8.63 17.91 -6.56
C LYS A 12 8.04 16.92 -7.57
N VAL A 13 8.88 16.12 -8.23
CA VAL A 13 8.42 15.05 -9.14
C VAL A 13 7.60 14.02 -8.37
N GLY A 14 8.06 13.58 -7.20
CA GLY A 14 7.33 12.66 -6.33
C GLY A 14 5.95 13.19 -5.91
N LEU A 15 5.87 14.46 -5.48
CA LEU A 15 4.60 15.10 -5.14
C LEU A 15 3.65 15.20 -6.33
N LEU A 16 4.16 15.52 -7.52
CA LEU A 16 3.35 15.59 -8.74
C LEU A 16 2.76 14.23 -9.09
N VAL A 17 3.58 13.17 -9.04
CA VAL A 17 3.12 11.80 -9.28
C VAL A 17 2.03 11.41 -8.28
N ILE A 18 2.24 11.66 -6.98
CA ILE A 18 1.25 11.39 -5.93
C ILE A 18 -0.05 12.15 -6.23
N ALA A 19 0.01 13.44 -6.52
CA ALA A 19 -1.17 14.26 -6.78
C ALA A 19 -1.98 13.73 -7.98
N VAL A 20 -1.31 13.36 -9.08
CA VAL A 20 -1.96 12.79 -10.27
C VAL A 20 -2.62 11.46 -9.93
N CYS A 21 -1.90 10.53 -9.27
CA CYS A 21 -2.46 9.24 -8.87
C CYS A 21 -3.69 9.39 -7.96
N TYR A 22 -3.68 10.38 -7.06
CA TYR A 22 -4.74 10.60 -6.07
C TYR A 22 -5.98 11.16 -6.73
N ALA A 23 -5.80 12.10 -7.67
CA ALA A 23 -6.88 12.64 -8.48
C ALA A 23 -7.52 11.54 -9.34
N VAL A 24 -6.70 10.72 -10.03
CA VAL A 24 -7.18 9.61 -10.86
C VAL A 24 -7.97 8.60 -10.02
N ALA A 25 -7.47 8.22 -8.84
CA ALA A 25 -8.16 7.30 -7.93
C ALA A 25 -9.52 7.86 -7.47
N GLY A 26 -9.55 9.13 -7.05
CA GLY A 26 -10.78 9.79 -6.63
C GLY A 26 -11.83 9.89 -7.74
N ILE A 27 -11.42 10.35 -8.92
CA ILE A 27 -12.30 10.46 -10.09
C ILE A 27 -12.84 9.08 -10.48
N SER A 28 -12.00 8.05 -10.46
CA SER A 28 -12.40 6.67 -10.81
C SER A 28 -13.47 6.13 -9.86
N VAL A 29 -13.34 6.35 -8.54
CA VAL A 29 -14.36 5.94 -7.57
C VAL A 29 -15.62 6.78 -7.69
N ALA A 30 -15.50 8.10 -7.84
CA ALA A 30 -16.66 8.97 -8.05
C ALA A 30 -17.47 8.54 -9.29
N LEU A 31 -16.79 8.25 -10.39
CA LEU A 31 -17.41 7.73 -11.61
C LEU A 31 -18.09 6.38 -11.37
N ARG A 32 -17.47 5.48 -10.60
CA ARG A 32 -18.08 4.18 -10.24
C ARG A 32 -19.42 4.36 -9.52
N PHE A 33 -19.45 5.20 -8.48
CA PHE A 33 -20.68 5.48 -7.74
C PHE A 33 -21.73 6.18 -8.62
N TYR A 34 -21.31 7.12 -9.45
CA TYR A 34 -22.17 7.80 -10.40
C TYR A 34 -22.80 6.82 -11.41
N CYS A 35 -22.00 5.94 -12.02
CA CYS A 35 -22.49 4.90 -12.92
C CYS A 35 -23.45 3.92 -12.22
N ASN A 36 -23.13 3.47 -11.01
CA ASN A 36 -24.01 2.56 -10.27
C ASN A 36 -25.36 3.20 -9.95
N SER A 37 -25.36 4.51 -9.65
CA SER A 37 -26.58 5.30 -9.44
C SER A 37 -27.39 5.47 -10.74
N LEU A 38 -26.73 5.86 -11.84
CA LEU A 38 -27.37 5.99 -13.15
C LEU A 38 -27.99 4.68 -13.65
N LEU A 39 -27.27 3.57 -13.47
CA LEU A 39 -27.70 2.24 -13.89
C LEU A 39 -28.69 1.59 -12.92
N LYS A 40 -29.05 2.26 -11.80
CA LYS A 40 -29.90 1.74 -10.72
C LYS A 40 -29.49 0.34 -10.25
N SER A 41 -28.20 0.04 -10.31
CA SER A 41 -27.68 -1.30 -10.02
C SER A 41 -27.62 -1.59 -8.51
N GLY A 42 -27.78 -0.57 -7.67
CA GLY A 42 -27.58 -0.66 -6.22
C GLY A 42 -26.10 -0.57 -5.83
N PHE A 43 -25.84 -0.29 -4.56
CA PHE A 43 -24.49 -0.28 -3.99
C PHE A 43 -24.17 -1.64 -3.38
N HIS A 44 -22.99 -2.15 -3.69
CA HIS A 44 -22.54 -3.46 -3.26
C HIS A 44 -21.40 -3.34 -2.24
N ALA A 45 -21.08 -4.44 -1.56
CA ALA A 45 -19.97 -4.47 -0.61
C ALA A 45 -18.64 -4.06 -1.27
N ASP A 46 -18.38 -4.45 -2.52
CA ASP A 46 -17.17 -4.06 -3.24
C ASP A 46 -17.04 -2.54 -3.46
N ASP A 47 -18.17 -1.82 -3.59
CA ASP A 47 -18.20 -0.36 -3.75
C ASP A 47 -17.79 0.36 -2.46
N TRP A 48 -18.15 -0.19 -1.29
CA TRP A 48 -17.72 0.36 0.00
C TRP A 48 -16.24 0.08 0.28
N PHE A 49 -15.74 -1.10 -0.07
CA PHE A 49 -14.32 -1.43 0.09
C PHE A 49 -13.42 -0.60 -0.84
N ILE A 50 -13.86 -0.30 -2.06
CA ILE A 50 -13.08 0.60 -2.94
C ILE A 50 -13.12 2.05 -2.45
N LEU A 51 -14.22 2.50 -1.84
CA LEU A 51 -14.26 3.82 -1.19
C LEU A 51 -13.30 3.86 0.00
N ALA A 52 -13.31 2.85 0.87
CA ALA A 52 -12.38 2.72 1.99
C ALA A 52 -10.91 2.71 1.52
N THR A 53 -10.63 2.05 0.39
CA THR A 53 -9.32 2.06 -0.26
C THR A 53 -8.86 3.47 -0.59
N VAL A 54 -9.70 4.28 -1.26
CA VAL A 54 -9.32 5.64 -1.67
C VAL A 54 -9.16 6.56 -0.46
N VAL A 55 -10.03 6.44 0.54
CA VAL A 55 -9.92 7.24 1.78
C VAL A 55 -8.62 6.95 2.51
N THR A 56 -8.27 5.66 2.68
CA THR A 56 -7.01 5.26 3.32
C THR A 56 -5.80 5.62 2.46
N PHE A 57 -5.90 5.51 1.13
CA PHE A 57 -4.84 5.95 0.22
C PHE A 57 -4.57 7.45 0.35
N TRP A 58 -5.61 8.28 0.39
CA TRP A 58 -5.47 9.72 0.60
C TRP A 58 -4.90 10.06 1.97
N ALA A 59 -5.32 9.36 3.02
CA ALA A 59 -4.76 9.52 4.35
C ALA A 59 -3.25 9.18 4.38
N ALA A 60 -2.85 8.08 3.74
CA ALA A 60 -1.44 7.69 3.64
C ALA A 60 -0.58 8.76 2.95
N GLY A 61 -1.08 9.37 1.87
CA GLY A 61 -0.36 10.46 1.19
C GLY A 61 -0.34 11.73 2.00
N GLY A 62 -1.43 12.08 2.67
CA GLY A 62 -1.46 13.23 3.58
C GLY A 62 -0.39 13.14 4.66
N VAL A 63 -0.25 11.96 5.28
CA VAL A 63 0.79 11.68 6.28
C VAL A 63 2.18 11.69 5.64
N SER A 64 2.35 11.14 4.44
CA SER A 64 3.63 11.15 3.72
C SER A 64 4.09 12.58 3.38
N VAL A 65 3.17 13.42 2.90
CA VAL A 65 3.43 14.84 2.62
C VAL A 65 3.75 15.58 3.90
N TRP A 66 3.03 15.32 4.99
CA TRP A 66 3.36 15.88 6.31
C TRP A 66 4.78 15.50 6.73
N GLY A 67 5.17 14.24 6.56
CA GLY A 67 6.55 13.78 6.80
C GLY A 67 7.59 14.54 6.01
N LEU A 68 7.39 14.68 4.69
CA LEU A 68 8.30 15.44 3.82
C LEU A 68 8.45 16.90 4.25
N LEU A 69 7.33 17.55 4.64
CA LEU A 69 7.35 18.95 5.10
C LEU A 69 8.07 19.14 6.44
N GLN A 70 8.04 18.13 7.30
CA GLN A 70 8.72 18.13 8.59
C GLN A 70 10.20 17.73 8.48
N GLY A 71 10.54 16.84 7.55
CA GLY A 71 11.90 16.42 7.21
C GLY A 71 12.65 17.39 6.28
N ASN A 72 12.27 18.66 6.28
CA ASN A 72 12.92 19.73 5.51
C ASN A 72 12.95 19.51 3.98
N GLY A 73 11.99 18.76 3.43
CA GLY A 73 11.89 18.48 1.99
C GLY A 73 12.87 17.41 1.48
N LEU A 74 13.64 16.76 2.37
CA LEU A 74 14.53 15.66 2.00
C LEU A 74 13.71 14.36 1.82
N PRO A 75 13.83 13.68 0.66
CA PRO A 75 13.03 12.49 0.37
C PRO A 75 13.49 11.26 1.14
N GLU A 76 14.73 11.23 1.63
CA GLU A 76 15.33 10.07 2.30
C GLU A 76 15.82 10.37 3.72
N TYR A 77 15.61 9.38 4.61
CA TYR A 77 16.22 9.35 5.93
C TYR A 77 17.75 9.47 5.89
N SER A 78 18.43 8.87 4.89
CA SER A 78 19.89 8.89 4.73
C SER A 78 20.45 10.29 4.65
N GLU A 79 19.74 11.20 3.98
CA GLU A 79 20.16 12.59 3.83
C GLU A 79 19.90 13.39 5.11
N LEU A 80 18.76 13.13 5.76
CA LEU A 80 18.40 13.79 7.02
C LEU A 80 19.32 13.38 8.19
N ALA A 81 19.72 12.10 8.23
CA ALA A 81 20.63 11.56 9.23
C ALA A 81 22.07 12.12 9.16
N LYS A 82 22.47 12.70 8.02
CA LYS A 82 23.78 13.38 7.87
C LYS A 82 23.85 14.70 8.63
N HIS A 83 22.70 15.24 9.05
CA HIS A 83 22.60 16.52 9.74
C HIS A 83 22.21 16.32 11.21
N PRO A 84 23.18 16.10 12.12
CA PRO A 84 22.89 15.82 13.54
C PRO A 84 22.16 16.96 14.26
N GLY A 85 22.20 18.20 13.75
CA GLY A 85 21.44 19.33 14.28
C GLY A 85 19.92 19.29 13.99
N LEU A 86 19.44 18.35 13.18
CA LEU A 86 18.03 18.22 12.76
C LEU A 86 17.32 17.03 13.43
N PHE A 87 17.75 16.66 14.65
CA PHE A 87 17.22 15.49 15.36
C PHE A 87 15.68 15.50 15.51
N ASN A 88 15.10 16.64 15.91
CA ASN A 88 13.65 16.77 16.04
C ASN A 88 12.90 16.55 14.71
N GLN A 89 13.48 17.00 13.59
CA GLN A 89 12.90 16.83 12.25
C GLN A 89 13.00 15.38 11.78
N THR A 90 14.12 14.72 12.11
CA THR A 90 14.32 13.28 11.87
C THR A 90 13.26 12.45 12.58
N ASN A 91 12.97 12.76 13.84
CA ASN A 91 11.96 12.05 14.61
C ASN A 91 10.55 12.23 14.01
N SER A 92 10.17 13.45 13.66
CA SER A 92 8.86 13.71 13.02
C SER A 92 8.73 13.04 11.65
N TYR A 93 9.81 12.98 10.87
CA TYR A 93 9.82 12.28 9.58
C TYR A 93 9.67 10.76 9.74
N LEU A 94 10.36 10.16 10.71
CA LEU A 94 10.23 8.73 11.01
C LEU A 94 8.83 8.37 11.53
N GLU A 95 8.24 9.22 12.37
CA GLU A 95 6.86 9.08 12.83
C GLU A 95 5.87 9.13 11.64
N ALA A 96 6.08 10.06 10.71
CA ALA A 96 5.26 10.16 9.51
C ALA A 96 5.35 8.90 8.65
N ILE A 97 6.56 8.39 8.39
CA ILE A 97 6.75 7.15 7.62
C ILE A 97 6.04 5.98 8.28
N PHE A 98 6.14 5.86 9.61
CA PHE A 98 5.49 4.79 10.34
C PHE A 98 3.97 4.77 10.10
N TRP A 99 3.31 5.92 10.30
CA TRP A 99 1.87 6.03 10.08
C TRP A 99 1.47 5.92 8.61
N ALA A 100 2.29 6.44 7.70
CA ALA A 100 2.07 6.29 6.27
C ALA A 100 2.09 4.81 5.86
N LEU A 101 3.06 4.03 6.32
CA LEU A 101 3.18 2.60 6.01
C LEU A 101 1.97 1.80 6.51
N THR A 102 1.57 1.99 7.77
CA THR A 102 0.35 1.36 8.32
C THR A 102 -0.89 1.70 7.49
N THR A 103 -1.01 2.97 7.06
CA THR A 103 -2.18 3.39 6.28
C THR A 103 -2.15 2.84 4.84
N VAL A 104 -0.96 2.70 4.24
CA VAL A 104 -0.79 2.08 2.91
C VAL A 104 -1.19 0.61 2.94
N TRP A 105 -0.70 -0.17 3.91
CA TRP A 105 -1.03 -1.60 4.02
C TRP A 105 -2.54 -1.83 4.19
N LEU A 106 -3.22 -0.98 4.95
CA LEU A 106 -4.68 -1.01 5.06
C LEU A 106 -5.37 -0.71 3.72
N SER A 107 -4.85 0.24 2.94
CA SER A 107 -5.37 0.56 1.61
C SER A 107 -5.23 -0.63 0.66
N GLU A 108 -4.06 -1.27 0.63
CA GLU A 108 -3.79 -2.47 -0.18
C GLU A 108 -4.73 -3.62 0.19
N TYR A 109 -4.96 -3.84 1.48
CA TYR A 109 -5.93 -4.83 1.96
C TYR A 109 -7.35 -4.56 1.45
N PHE A 110 -7.89 -3.35 1.65
CA PHE A 110 -9.25 -3.02 1.22
C PHE A 110 -9.43 -3.16 -0.30
N LEU A 111 -8.38 -2.83 -1.05
CA LEU A 111 -8.36 -2.96 -2.49
C LEU A 111 -8.45 -4.43 -2.94
N LYS A 112 -7.68 -5.32 -2.29
CA LYS A 112 -7.73 -6.77 -2.56
C LYS A 112 -9.10 -7.36 -2.24
N VAL A 113 -9.69 -6.96 -1.11
CA VAL A 113 -11.05 -7.39 -0.73
C VAL A 113 -12.08 -6.91 -1.75
N SER A 114 -12.03 -5.65 -2.17
CA SER A 114 -12.94 -5.10 -3.20
C SER A 114 -12.84 -5.90 -4.52
N ILE A 115 -11.62 -6.19 -4.99
CA ILE A 115 -11.39 -6.98 -6.21
C ILE A 115 -11.92 -8.40 -6.07
N CYS A 116 -11.67 -9.06 -4.94
CA CYS A 116 -12.17 -10.42 -4.69
C CYS A 116 -13.71 -10.47 -4.68
N LEU A 117 -14.36 -9.50 -4.06
CA LEU A 117 -15.82 -9.38 -4.05
C LEU A 117 -16.38 -9.06 -5.44
N PHE A 118 -15.70 -8.19 -6.20
CA PHE A 118 -16.06 -7.88 -7.57
C PHE A 118 -15.97 -9.12 -8.47
N TYR A 119 -14.88 -9.90 -8.37
CA TYR A 119 -14.74 -11.16 -9.11
C TYR A 119 -15.77 -12.18 -8.70
N ARG A 120 -16.11 -12.28 -7.41
CA ARG A 120 -17.18 -13.18 -6.94
C ARG A 120 -18.56 -12.82 -7.52
N ARG A 121 -18.81 -11.54 -7.80
CA ARG A 121 -20.04 -11.08 -8.44
C ARG A 121 -20.02 -11.35 -9.95
N LEU A 122 -18.87 -11.14 -10.59
CA LEU A 122 -18.71 -11.31 -12.03
C LEU A 122 -18.68 -12.80 -12.43
N LEU A 123 -18.06 -13.62 -11.60
CA LEU A 123 -17.81 -15.04 -11.81
C LEU A 123 -18.70 -15.83 -10.85
N SER A 124 -19.73 -16.47 -11.38
CA SER A 124 -20.72 -17.20 -10.57
C SER A 124 -20.28 -18.61 -10.14
N SER A 125 -19.08 -19.05 -10.53
CA SER A 125 -18.60 -20.42 -10.28
C SER A 125 -18.26 -20.67 -8.80
N THR A 126 -18.65 -21.85 -8.29
CA THR A 126 -18.45 -22.26 -6.90
C THR A 126 -16.98 -22.27 -6.50
N VAL A 127 -16.08 -22.68 -7.41
CA VAL A 127 -14.63 -22.69 -7.17
C VAL A 127 -14.11 -21.28 -6.88
N TYR A 128 -14.65 -20.28 -7.56
CA TYR A 128 -14.25 -18.87 -7.40
C TYR A 128 -14.77 -18.28 -6.11
N ARG A 129 -15.99 -18.63 -5.72
CA ARG A 129 -16.54 -18.25 -4.42
C ARG A 129 -15.64 -18.76 -3.28
N THR A 130 -15.26 -20.03 -3.30
CA THR A 130 -14.38 -20.60 -2.28
C THR A 130 -12.99 -19.99 -2.32
N SER A 131 -12.38 -19.88 -3.51
CA SER A 131 -11.02 -19.34 -3.65
C SER A 131 -10.93 -17.86 -3.24
N SER A 132 -11.94 -17.04 -3.59
CA SER A 132 -12.00 -15.63 -3.17
C SER A 132 -12.12 -15.49 -1.65
N LEU A 133 -12.89 -16.36 -0.97
CA LEU A 133 -13.00 -16.34 0.49
C LEU A 133 -11.69 -16.74 1.16
N ILE A 134 -11.00 -17.74 0.62
CA ILE A 134 -9.67 -18.15 1.11
C ILE A 134 -8.67 -16.99 0.96
N LEU A 135 -8.65 -16.33 -0.20
CA LEU A 135 -7.77 -15.18 -0.44
C LEU A 135 -8.08 -14.00 0.47
N ILE A 136 -9.36 -13.69 0.68
CA ILE A 136 -9.77 -12.66 1.64
C ILE A 136 -9.27 -13.03 3.04
N GLY A 137 -9.52 -14.27 3.50
CA GLY A 137 -9.09 -14.73 4.82
C GLY A 137 -7.57 -14.67 5.00
N PHE A 138 -6.81 -15.11 4.00
CA PHE A 138 -5.35 -15.05 4.04
C PHE A 138 -4.83 -13.60 4.03
N SER A 139 -5.45 -12.72 3.24
CA SER A 139 -5.14 -11.28 3.23
C SER A 139 -5.45 -10.63 4.58
N THR A 140 -6.57 -11.00 5.22
CA THR A 140 -6.94 -10.53 6.55
C THR A 140 -5.93 -10.99 7.61
N LEU A 141 -5.50 -12.25 7.56
CA LEU A 141 -4.48 -12.76 8.47
C LEU A 141 -3.14 -12.04 8.29
N TRP A 142 -2.74 -11.79 7.04
CA TRP A 142 -1.52 -11.09 6.72
C TRP A 142 -1.52 -9.64 7.24
N ILE A 143 -2.59 -8.87 6.99
CA ILE A 143 -2.64 -7.47 7.46
C ILE A 143 -2.67 -7.40 8.99
N LEU A 144 -3.43 -8.27 9.65
CA LEU A 144 -3.47 -8.32 11.11
C LEU A 144 -2.11 -8.69 11.70
N GLY A 145 -1.44 -9.69 11.13
CA GLY A 145 -0.10 -10.09 11.57
C GLY A 145 0.93 -9.00 11.35
N THR A 146 0.93 -8.37 10.18
CA THR A 146 1.89 -7.32 9.82
C THR A 146 1.68 -6.05 10.65
N GLU A 147 0.43 -5.60 10.84
CA GLU A 147 0.13 -4.44 11.68
C GLU A 147 0.44 -4.70 13.16
N LEU A 148 0.06 -5.87 13.69
CA LEU A 148 0.37 -6.24 15.07
C LEU A 148 1.88 -6.25 15.28
N THR A 149 2.62 -6.88 14.37
CA THR A 149 4.09 -6.92 14.45
C THR A 149 4.65 -5.51 14.34
N ASN A 150 4.14 -4.68 13.44
CA ASN A 150 4.57 -3.29 13.27
C ASN A 150 4.39 -2.45 14.54
N LEU A 151 3.30 -2.66 15.28
CA LEU A 151 3.00 -1.98 16.54
C LEU A 151 3.82 -2.48 17.74
N VAL A 152 4.15 -3.78 17.78
CA VAL A 152 4.79 -4.43 18.95
C VAL A 152 6.29 -4.66 18.81
N THR A 153 6.88 -4.45 17.63
CA THR A 153 8.31 -4.73 17.35
C THR A 153 9.27 -3.96 18.26
N CYS A 154 8.89 -2.75 18.68
CA CYS A 154 9.67 -1.94 19.63
C CYS A 154 8.73 -1.44 20.74
N ILE A 155 9.13 -1.66 21.99
CA ILE A 155 8.38 -1.22 23.17
C ILE A 155 9.29 -0.29 23.98
N PRO A 156 8.88 0.97 24.26
CA PRO A 156 7.64 1.63 23.83
C PRO A 156 7.65 1.99 22.32
N ILE A 157 6.49 2.06 21.66
CA ILE A 157 6.43 2.36 20.21
C ILE A 157 7.16 3.65 19.81
N ARG A 158 7.26 4.60 20.74
CA ARG A 158 7.93 5.90 20.58
C ARG A 158 9.42 5.81 20.29
N VAL A 159 10.04 4.71 20.69
CA VAL A 159 11.42 4.33 20.36
C VAL A 159 11.68 4.32 18.87
N ARG A 160 10.67 3.95 18.08
CA ARG A 160 10.82 3.77 16.64
C ARG A 160 11.18 5.07 15.91
N TRP A 161 10.84 6.21 16.51
CA TRP A 161 11.17 7.52 15.97
C TRP A 161 12.09 8.35 16.89
N HIS A 162 12.39 7.91 18.12
CA HIS A 162 13.36 8.57 19.00
C HIS A 162 14.62 7.71 19.17
N LEU A 163 15.56 7.85 18.23
CA LEU A 163 16.77 7.02 18.14
C LEU A 163 17.76 7.19 19.31
N GLU A 164 17.58 8.19 20.18
CA GLU A 164 18.45 8.50 21.33
C GLU A 164 18.15 7.67 22.58
N ILE A 165 17.01 6.98 22.64
CA ILE A 165 16.66 6.22 23.83
C ILE A 165 17.40 4.86 23.76
N PRO A 166 18.00 4.34 24.83
CA PRO A 166 18.55 2.99 24.83
C PRO A 166 17.41 1.98 24.85
N HIS A 167 17.31 1.13 23.83
CA HIS A 167 16.22 0.17 23.74
C HIS A 167 16.52 -1.02 22.84
N THR A 168 15.92 -2.14 23.20
CA THR A 168 16.00 -3.41 22.49
C THR A 168 14.76 -3.53 21.58
N CYS A 169 14.90 -3.24 20.29
CA CYS A 169 13.94 -3.75 19.32
C CYS A 169 14.26 -5.23 19.11
N ASN A 170 13.31 -6.10 19.41
CA ASN A 170 13.53 -7.56 19.42
C ASN A 170 13.58 -8.17 18.01
N VAL A 171 13.25 -7.39 16.99
CA VAL A 171 13.19 -7.85 15.60
C VAL A 171 13.94 -6.87 14.69
N ASN A 172 14.73 -7.42 13.77
CA ASN A 172 15.37 -6.64 12.73
C ASN A 172 14.31 -6.12 11.74
N LEU A 173 14.15 -4.79 11.67
CA LEU A 173 13.17 -4.13 10.81
C LEU A 173 13.33 -4.50 9.33
N ASN A 174 14.57 -4.63 8.83
CA ASN A 174 14.83 -5.00 7.44
C ASN A 174 14.31 -6.41 7.13
N THR A 175 14.52 -7.36 8.06
CA THR A 175 13.99 -8.72 7.91
C THR A 175 12.46 -8.73 7.95
N LEU A 176 11.85 -7.95 8.84
CA LEU A 176 10.39 -7.81 8.92
C LEU A 176 9.81 -7.26 7.61
N PHE A 177 10.36 -6.16 7.08
CA PHE A 177 9.89 -5.58 5.82
C PHE A 177 10.08 -6.53 4.64
N LEU A 178 11.20 -7.25 4.58
CA LEU A 178 11.45 -8.25 3.54
C LEU A 178 10.41 -9.37 3.59
N VAL A 179 10.20 -9.98 4.75
CA VAL A 179 9.27 -11.12 4.90
C VAL A 179 7.83 -10.67 4.64
N SER A 180 7.40 -9.56 5.24
CA SER A 180 6.06 -9.02 5.01
C SER A 180 5.83 -8.68 3.54
N GLY A 181 6.84 -8.08 2.88
CA GLY A 181 6.80 -7.78 1.45
C GLY A 181 6.66 -9.04 0.60
N ILE A 182 7.48 -10.07 0.84
CA ILE A 182 7.41 -11.34 0.08
C ILE A 182 6.01 -11.95 0.20
N ILE A 183 5.45 -12.02 1.40
CA ILE A 183 4.12 -12.57 1.60
C ILE A 183 3.08 -11.73 0.85
N GLU A 184 3.18 -10.41 0.91
CA GLU A 184 2.26 -9.51 0.23
C GLU A 184 2.26 -9.70 -1.29
N THR A 185 3.46 -9.75 -1.90
CA THR A 185 3.61 -10.02 -3.33
C THR A 185 3.06 -11.38 -3.74
N VAL A 186 3.22 -12.41 -2.89
CA VAL A 186 2.61 -13.73 -3.15
C VAL A 186 1.09 -13.65 -3.13
N ILE A 187 0.51 -12.89 -2.21
CA ILE A 187 -0.95 -12.65 -2.16
C ILE A 187 -1.43 -11.93 -3.42
N ASP A 188 -0.72 -10.89 -3.85
CA ASP A 188 -1.08 -10.16 -5.08
C ASP A 188 -0.99 -11.04 -6.32
N ALA A 189 0.04 -11.88 -6.42
CA ALA A 189 0.15 -12.87 -7.49
C ALA A 189 -1.01 -13.88 -7.46
N ALA A 190 -1.45 -14.30 -6.27
CA ALA A 190 -2.57 -15.23 -6.14
C ALA A 190 -3.91 -14.58 -6.55
N VAL A 191 -4.15 -13.32 -6.17
CA VAL A 191 -5.32 -12.53 -6.61
C VAL A 191 -5.28 -12.31 -8.13
N LEU A 192 -4.10 -12.05 -8.70
CA LEU A 192 -3.88 -11.88 -10.14
C LEU A 192 -4.23 -13.14 -10.94
N VAL A 193 -3.83 -14.32 -10.45
CA VAL A 193 -4.04 -15.60 -11.16
C VAL A 193 -5.49 -16.06 -11.12
N LEU A 194 -6.26 -15.61 -10.12
CA LEU A 194 -7.64 -16.04 -9.90
C LEU A 194 -8.50 -15.98 -11.18
N PRO A 195 -8.66 -14.84 -11.89
CA PRO A 195 -9.53 -14.76 -13.07
C PRO A 195 -8.96 -15.41 -14.35
N ILE A 196 -7.65 -15.65 -14.45
CA ILE A 196 -6.99 -16.07 -15.71
C ILE A 196 -7.58 -17.37 -16.26
N ARG A 197 -7.81 -18.35 -15.38
CA ARG A 197 -8.29 -19.68 -15.79
C ARG A 197 -9.69 -19.64 -16.41
N ILE A 198 -10.54 -18.70 -15.99
CA ILE A 198 -11.90 -18.57 -16.52
C ILE A 198 -11.92 -17.77 -17.81
N VAL A 199 -11.11 -16.71 -17.92
CA VAL A 199 -11.06 -15.88 -19.14
C VAL A 199 -10.69 -16.75 -20.35
N TRP A 200 -9.87 -17.79 -20.15
CA TRP A 200 -9.49 -18.72 -21.21
C TRP A 200 -10.59 -19.72 -21.59
N ASN A 201 -11.46 -20.09 -20.63
CA ASN A 201 -12.38 -21.23 -20.77
C ASN A 201 -13.85 -20.86 -20.92
N THR A 202 -14.24 -19.58 -20.73
CA THR A 202 -15.65 -19.15 -20.76
C THR A 202 -15.90 -18.13 -21.86
N SER A 203 -16.97 -18.34 -22.64
CA SER A 203 -17.50 -17.42 -23.64
C SER A 203 -18.11 -16.17 -23.00
N MET A 204 -17.28 -15.34 -22.38
CA MET A 204 -17.73 -14.10 -21.74
C MET A 204 -18.08 -13.04 -22.77
N SER A 205 -18.94 -12.09 -22.36
CA SER A 205 -19.15 -10.88 -23.15
C SER A 205 -17.83 -10.11 -23.27
N ARG A 206 -17.56 -9.53 -24.46
CA ARG A 206 -16.32 -8.76 -24.71
C ARG A 206 -16.10 -7.64 -23.69
N LYS A 207 -17.17 -7.07 -23.13
CA LYS A 207 -17.12 -6.03 -22.10
C LYS A 207 -16.54 -6.56 -20.79
N THR A 208 -17.07 -7.69 -20.31
CA THR A 208 -16.57 -8.39 -19.12
C THR A 208 -15.09 -8.78 -19.27
N GLN A 209 -14.73 -9.32 -20.44
CA GLN A 209 -13.36 -9.71 -20.74
C GLN A 209 -12.40 -8.52 -20.66
N LEU A 210 -12.78 -7.37 -21.25
CA LEU A 210 -11.96 -6.16 -21.20
C LEU A 210 -11.76 -5.64 -19.77
N THR A 211 -12.82 -5.64 -18.94
CA THR A 211 -12.71 -5.23 -17.53
C THR A 211 -11.76 -6.15 -16.75
N VAL A 212 -11.87 -7.46 -16.94
CA VAL A 212 -10.99 -8.44 -16.26
C VAL A 212 -9.55 -8.27 -16.72
N CYS A 213 -9.30 -8.10 -18.02
CA CYS A 213 -7.97 -7.84 -18.56
C CYS A 213 -7.36 -6.54 -18.00
N GLY A 214 -8.15 -5.47 -17.87
CA GLY A 214 -7.70 -4.21 -17.28
C GLY A 214 -7.26 -4.37 -15.82
N ILE A 215 -8.06 -5.05 -15.00
CA ILE A 215 -7.69 -5.31 -13.59
C ILE A 215 -6.45 -6.20 -13.51
N PHE A 216 -6.35 -7.22 -14.38
CA PHE A 216 -5.19 -8.10 -14.46
C PHE A 216 -3.91 -7.33 -14.79
N LEU A 217 -3.92 -6.46 -15.81
CA LEU A 217 -2.75 -5.65 -16.18
C LEU A 217 -2.32 -4.72 -15.05
N LEU A 218 -3.27 -4.04 -14.41
CA LEU A 218 -2.97 -3.14 -13.29
C LEU A 218 -2.38 -3.88 -12.08
N ARG A 219 -2.91 -5.07 -11.75
CA ARG A 219 -2.35 -5.93 -10.69
C ARG A 219 -0.96 -6.44 -11.05
N GLY A 220 -0.72 -6.81 -12.32
CA GLY A 220 0.58 -7.28 -12.78
C GLY A 220 1.66 -6.20 -12.64
N LEU A 221 1.34 -4.96 -13.00
CA LEU A 221 2.23 -3.81 -12.80
C LEU A 221 2.53 -3.55 -11.31
N ALA A 222 1.53 -3.70 -10.44
CA ALA A 222 1.72 -3.57 -8.99
C ALA A 222 2.71 -4.60 -8.45
N VAL A 223 2.56 -5.88 -8.81
CA VAL A 223 3.48 -6.96 -8.42
C VAL A 223 4.92 -6.67 -8.86
N ILE A 224 5.11 -6.19 -10.08
CA ILE A 224 6.45 -5.81 -10.58
C ILE A 224 7.03 -4.66 -9.75
N THR A 225 6.21 -3.66 -9.44
CA THR A 225 6.61 -2.50 -8.64
C THR A 225 7.02 -2.90 -7.23
N ASP A 226 6.30 -3.83 -6.59
CA ASP A 226 6.62 -4.34 -5.27
C ASP A 226 7.94 -5.12 -5.23
N ILE A 227 8.21 -5.95 -6.25
CA ILE A 227 9.47 -6.66 -6.38
C ILE A 227 10.63 -5.67 -6.53
N VAL A 228 10.48 -4.68 -7.41
CA VAL A 228 11.48 -3.63 -7.61
C VAL A 228 11.73 -2.87 -6.31
N ARG A 229 10.67 -2.46 -5.61
CA ARG A 229 10.73 -1.79 -4.32
C ARG A 229 11.49 -2.62 -3.29
N MET A 230 11.21 -3.91 -3.19
CA MET A 230 11.92 -4.80 -2.26
C MET A 230 13.41 -4.89 -2.55
N ILE A 231 13.80 -4.95 -3.83
CA ILE A 231 15.22 -4.98 -4.23
C ILE A 231 15.95 -3.70 -3.77
N PHE A 232 15.31 -2.53 -3.89
CA PHE A 232 15.90 -1.26 -3.47
C PHE A 232 15.95 -1.10 -1.95
N ILE A 233 14.94 -1.56 -1.23
CA ILE A 233 14.87 -1.46 0.24
C ILE A 233 15.81 -2.47 0.91
N TYR A 234 15.97 -3.66 0.32
CA TYR A 234 16.80 -4.71 0.89
C TYR A 234 18.29 -4.38 0.73
N LYS A 235 18.90 -3.86 1.80
CA LYS A 235 20.36 -3.75 1.94
C LYS A 235 20.87 -4.91 2.82
N PRO A 236 21.51 -5.95 2.25
CA PRO A 236 21.96 -7.13 2.99
C PRO A 236 23.08 -6.87 4.02
N HIS A 237 23.67 -5.68 4.08
CA HIS A 237 24.91 -5.42 4.84
C HIS A 237 24.86 -4.32 5.90
N CYS A 238 23.69 -3.78 6.27
CA CYS A 238 23.62 -2.85 7.40
C CYS A 238 23.30 -3.62 8.71
N GLY A 239 24.24 -4.47 9.15
CA GLY A 239 24.03 -5.35 10.31
C GLY A 239 25.30 -5.84 11.02
N THR A 240 26.50 -5.47 10.57
CA THR A 240 27.75 -5.75 11.30
C THR A 240 28.49 -4.44 11.54
N GLY A 241 28.03 -3.72 12.56
CA GLY A 241 28.63 -2.46 13.00
C GLY A 241 28.06 -2.05 14.36
N VAL A 242 27.97 -3.01 15.29
CA VAL A 242 27.81 -2.70 16.71
C VAL A 242 29.22 -2.47 17.24
N HIS A 243 29.65 -1.21 17.24
CA HIS A 243 30.65 -0.66 18.15
C HIS A 243 30.36 0.82 18.35
#